data_AF-A0A3C1F9A5-F1
#
_entry.id   AF-A0A3C1F9A5-F1
#
_cell.length_a   1.000
_cell.length_b   1.000
_cell.length_c   1.000
_cell.angle_alpha   90.00
_cell.angle_beta   90.00
_cell.angle_gamma   90.00
#
_symmetry.space_group_name_H-M   'P 1'
#
loop_
_entity.id
_entity.type
_entity.pdbx_description
1 polymer ?
#
loop_
_entity_poly.entity_id
_entity_poly.type
_entity_poly.pdbx_seq_one_letter_code
_entity_poly.pdbx_strand_id
1 'polypeptide(L)'
;MTADFPVDLILPWVDGNDPTFVRERNRYAVTPVPAARFVQAGELHYALRSVEKFMPWVTRVVLVTNGQFPPWLNLKYPHLKFLTHAEFMPASALPTFNSCAIEMGVTKWPDLA
;
A
#
# COMPACT_ATOMS: atom_id res chain seq x y z
N MET A 1 -21.47 -11.70 7.63
CA MET A 1 -20.64 -12.40 8.63
C MET A 1 -19.61 -11.41 9.10
N THR A 2 -19.48 -11.18 10.40
CA THR A 2 -18.44 -10.34 11.02
C THR A 2 -17.41 -11.27 11.67
N ALA A 3 -16.13 -10.92 11.64
CA ALA A 3 -15.09 -11.72 12.29
C ALA A 3 -15.19 -11.59 13.82
N ASP A 4 -14.81 -12.64 14.55
CA ASP A 4 -14.79 -12.66 16.02
C ASP A 4 -13.57 -11.94 16.62
N PHE A 5 -12.65 -11.49 15.77
CA PHE A 5 -11.45 -10.73 16.11
C PHE A 5 -11.18 -9.65 15.03
N PRO A 6 -10.42 -8.59 15.36
CA PRO A 6 -10.09 -7.55 14.39
C PRO A 6 -9.30 -8.11 13.21
N VAL A 7 -9.63 -7.68 11.98
CA VAL A 7 -8.94 -8.10 10.76
C VAL A 7 -8.47 -6.87 9.98
N ASP A 8 -7.15 -6.77 9.79
CA ASP A 8 -6.53 -5.77 8.93
C ASP A 8 -6.35 -6.30 7.50
N LEU A 9 -6.78 -5.53 6.50
CA LEU A 9 -6.47 -5.79 5.09
C LEU A 9 -5.30 -4.91 4.67
N ILE A 10 -4.15 -5.53 4.39
CA ILE A 10 -2.96 -4.83 3.89
C ILE A 10 -3.07 -4.66 2.38
N LEU A 11 -3.02 -3.41 1.92
CA LEU A 11 -3.11 -3.06 0.51
C LEU A 11 -1.88 -2.23 0.10
N PRO A 12 -0.82 -2.86 -0.45
CA PRO A 12 0.30 -2.11 -1.01
C PRO A 12 -0.10 -1.44 -2.32
N TRP A 13 0.21 -0.16 -2.47
CA TRP A 13 -0.14 0.61 -3.66
C TRP A 13 0.85 1.74 -3.94
N VAL A 14 1.06 2.04 -5.22
CA VAL A 14 1.79 3.21 -5.71
C VAL A 14 1.11 3.74 -6.97
N ASP A 15 1.26 5.04 -7.21
CA ASP A 15 0.98 5.70 -8.48
C ASP A 15 2.22 5.60 -9.39
N GLY A 16 2.18 4.73 -10.38
CA GLY A 16 3.27 4.63 -11.36
C GLY A 16 3.37 5.81 -12.32
N ASN A 17 2.40 6.73 -12.32
CA ASN A 17 2.48 7.99 -13.05
C ASN A 17 3.14 9.11 -12.22
N ASP A 18 3.40 8.91 -10.92
CA ASP A 18 4.11 9.89 -10.11
C ASP A 18 5.58 9.98 -10.58
N PRO A 19 6.01 11.12 -11.13
CA PRO A 19 7.37 11.27 -11.64
C PRO A 19 8.42 11.22 -10.51
N THR A 20 8.05 11.52 -9.27
CA THR A 20 8.95 11.40 -8.10
C THR A 20 9.24 9.94 -7.80
N PHE A 21 8.20 9.11 -7.72
CA PHE A 21 8.33 7.66 -7.60
C PHE A 21 9.14 7.04 -8.73
N VAL A 22 8.82 7.41 -9.97
CA VAL A 22 9.52 6.89 -11.16
C VAL A 22 11.01 7.25 -11.13
N ARG A 23 11.36 8.50 -10.78
CA ARG A 23 12.76 8.92 -10.63
C ARG A 23 13.48 8.17 -9.52
N GLU A 24 12.86 8.04 -8.35
CA GLU A 24 13.44 7.35 -7.20
C GLU A 24 13.71 5.89 -7.53
N ARG A 25 12.70 5.16 -8.04
CA ARG A 25 12.83 3.76 -8.43
C ARG A 25 13.93 3.55 -9.48
N ASN A 26 13.95 4.40 -10.52
CA ASN A 26 14.91 4.25 -11.60
C ASN A 26 16.36 4.52 -11.13
N ARG A 27 16.57 5.28 -10.05
CA ARG A 27 17.90 5.48 -9.44
C ARG A 27 18.52 4.17 -8.94
N TYR A 28 17.70 3.21 -8.52
CA TYR A 28 18.14 1.91 -7.98
C TYR A 28 17.95 0.75 -8.96
N ALA A 29 17.44 1.02 -10.17
CA ALA A 29 17.18 -0.02 -11.16
C ALA A 29 18.47 -0.41 -11.91
N VAL A 30 18.84 -1.70 -11.86
CA VAL A 30 19.97 -2.22 -12.64
C VAL A 30 19.62 -2.39 -14.12
N THR A 31 18.34 -2.66 -14.40
CA THR A 31 17.78 -2.80 -15.76
C THR A 31 16.54 -1.95 -15.92
N PRO A 32 16.13 -1.61 -17.15
CA PRO A 32 14.89 -0.88 -17.38
C PRO A 32 13.70 -1.59 -16.73
N VAL A 33 12.99 -0.86 -15.86
CA VAL A 33 11.80 -1.38 -15.19
C VAL A 33 10.63 -1.40 -16.18
N PRO A 34 9.96 -2.55 -16.40
CA PRO A 34 8.79 -2.61 -17.26
C PRO A 34 7.67 -1.71 -16.76
N ALA A 35 7.10 -0.88 -17.65
CA ALA A 35 6.00 0.02 -17.32
C ALA A 35 4.79 -0.73 -16.73
N ALA A 36 4.54 -1.95 -17.23
CA ALA A 36 3.47 -2.85 -16.78
C ALA A 36 3.47 -3.12 -15.26
N ARG A 37 4.62 -2.99 -14.58
CA ARG A 37 4.78 -3.37 -13.18
C ARG A 37 4.13 -2.40 -12.19
N PHE A 38 3.87 -1.17 -12.62
CA PHE A 38 3.32 -0.09 -11.77
C PHE A 38 2.19 0.66 -12.49
N VAL A 39 1.44 -0.01 -13.37
CA VAL A 39 0.37 0.64 -14.14
C VAL A 39 -0.70 1.19 -13.21
N GLN A 40 -1.08 2.43 -13.45
CA GLN A 40 -2.22 3.07 -12.83
C GLN A 40 -3.42 2.97 -13.79
N ALA A 41 -4.47 2.29 -13.35
CA ALA A 41 -5.70 2.00 -14.10
C ALA A 41 -6.98 2.30 -13.28
N GLY A 42 -6.86 3.00 -12.16
CA GLY A 42 -7.96 3.27 -11.22
C GLY A 42 -8.26 2.11 -10.28
N GLU A 43 -7.41 1.09 -10.26
CA GLU A 43 -7.52 -0.15 -9.49
C GLU A 43 -7.78 0.10 -8.00
N LEU A 44 -7.12 1.09 -7.39
CA LEU A 44 -7.30 1.40 -5.97
C LEU A 44 -8.74 1.81 -5.64
N HIS A 45 -9.39 2.58 -6.51
CA HIS A 45 -10.77 3.02 -6.28
C HIS A 45 -11.76 1.85 -6.33
N TYR A 46 -11.52 0.86 -7.20
CA TYR A 46 -12.34 -0.35 -7.27
C TYR A 46 -12.02 -1.34 -6.16
N ALA A 47 -10.75 -1.46 -5.75
CA ALA A 47 -10.32 -2.30 -4.65
C ALA A 47 -10.99 -1.86 -3.33
N LEU A 48 -10.89 -0.57 -2.98
CA LEU A 48 -11.48 -0.04 -1.74
C LEU A 48 -13.01 -0.21 -1.71
N ARG A 49 -13.70 0.08 -2.81
CA ARG A 49 -15.17 -0.12 -2.90
C ARG A 49 -15.57 -1.59 -2.84
N SER A 50 -14.74 -2.48 -3.38
CA SER A 50 -14.97 -3.93 -3.27
C SER A 50 -14.82 -4.40 -1.83
N VAL A 51 -13.80 -3.92 -1.11
CA VAL A 51 -13.63 -4.25 0.31
C VAL A 51 -14.82 -3.76 1.13
N GLU A 52 -15.20 -2.49 0.97
CA GLU A 52 -16.35 -1.91 1.70
C GLU A 52 -17.66 -2.68 1.44
N LYS A 53 -17.89 -3.11 0.20
CA LYS A 53 -19.13 -3.80 -0.18
C LYS A 53 -19.15 -5.28 0.18
N PHE A 54 -18.03 -5.98 0.01
CA PHE A 54 -18.00 -7.45 0.02
C PHE A 54 -17.22 -8.05 1.19
N MET A 55 -16.50 -7.25 1.96
CA MET A 55 -15.69 -7.72 3.10
C MET A 55 -16.08 -7.01 4.40
N PRO A 56 -17.35 -7.09 4.85
CA PRO A 56 -17.81 -6.41 6.07
C PRO A 56 -17.15 -6.90 7.37
N TRP A 57 -16.37 -7.98 7.30
CA TRP A 57 -15.57 -8.50 8.42
C TRP A 57 -14.19 -7.83 8.55
N VAL A 58 -13.73 -7.07 7.54
CA VAL A 58 -12.49 -6.30 7.62
C VAL A 58 -12.72 -5.10 8.54
N THR A 59 -11.91 -5.01 9.60
CA THR A 59 -12.00 -3.92 10.58
C THR A 59 -11.38 -2.64 10.03
N ARG A 60 -10.27 -2.78 9.28
CA ARG A 60 -9.51 -1.66 8.76
C ARG A 60 -8.74 -2.07 7.51
N VAL A 61 -8.69 -1.16 6.53
CA VAL A 61 -7.77 -1.24 5.40
C VAL A 61 -6.52 -0.46 5.76
N VAL A 62 -5.36 -1.09 5.60
CA VAL A 62 -4.05 -0.48 5.77
C VAL A 62 -3.46 -0.27 4.38
N LEU A 63 -3.58 0.95 3.87
CA LEU A 63 -3.00 1.34 2.59
C LEU A 63 -1.52 1.66 2.79
N VAL A 64 -0.65 0.78 2.26
CA VAL A 64 0.80 0.95 2.33
C VAL A 64 1.29 1.60 1.04
N THR A 65 1.88 2.79 1.14
CA THR A 65 2.35 3.57 -0.02
C THR A 65 3.85 3.83 0.02
N ASN A 66 4.37 4.46 -1.05
CA ASN A 66 5.69 5.08 -1.05
C ASN A 66 5.59 6.61 -0.87
N GLY A 67 4.79 7.05 0.11
CA GLY A 67 4.58 8.47 0.43
C GLY A 67 3.57 9.20 -0.45
N GLN A 68 2.91 8.48 -1.36
CA GLN A 68 1.92 9.03 -2.28
C GLN A 68 0.51 8.92 -1.71
N PHE A 69 -0.35 9.86 -2.11
CA PHE A 69 -1.75 9.91 -1.70
C PHE A 69 -2.63 10.23 -2.92
N PRO A 70 -3.65 9.41 -3.24
CA PRO A 70 -4.60 9.75 -4.28
C PRO A 70 -5.42 10.98 -3.87
N PRO A 71 -5.57 12.01 -4.73
CA PRO A 71 -6.24 13.26 -4.37
C PRO A 71 -7.74 13.09 -4.07
N TRP A 72 -8.34 12.03 -4.62
CA TRP A 72 -9.76 11.70 -4.41
C TRP A 72 -10.04 10.94 -3.11
N LEU A 73 -9.00 10.45 -2.43
CA LEU A 73 -9.15 9.56 -1.28
C LEU A 73 -9.36 10.36 0.01
N ASN A 74 -10.43 10.06 0.74
CA ASN A 74 -10.69 10.67 2.05
C ASN A 74 -9.75 10.09 3.11
N LEU A 75 -8.65 10.79 3.40
CA LEU A 75 -7.66 10.36 4.39
C LEU A 75 -8.19 10.32 5.84
N LYS A 76 -9.38 10.90 6.09
CA LYS A 76 -10.01 10.94 7.43
C LYS A 76 -11.00 9.78 7.65
N TYR A 77 -11.11 8.83 6.73
CA TYR A 77 -12.01 7.70 6.89
C TYR A 77 -11.51 6.78 8.04
N PRO A 78 -12.33 6.52 9.08
CA PRO A 78 -11.86 5.90 10.32
C PRO A 78 -11.37 4.46 10.16
N HIS A 79 -11.87 3.73 9.15
CA HIS A 79 -11.43 2.36 8.84
C HIS A 79 -10.29 2.31 7.82
N LEU A 80 -9.63 3.43 7.53
CA LEU A 80 -8.48 3.49 6.63
C LEU A 80 -7.26 4.02 7.39
N LYS A 81 -6.19 3.22 7.42
CA LYS A 81 -4.88 3.62 7.93
C LYS A 81 -3.92 3.74 6.77
N PHE A 82 -3.12 4.80 6.80
CA PHE A 82 -2.02 5.00 5.87
C PHE A 82 -0.72 4.64 6.56
N LEU A 83 0.13 3.93 5.84
CA LEU A 83 1.51 3.70 6.21
C LEU A 83 2.41 3.91 4.99
N THR A 84 3.59 4.41 5.22
CA THR A 84 4.72 4.19 4.33
C THR A 84 5.48 2.97 4.82
N HIS A 85 6.05 2.19 3.91
CA HIS A 85 6.81 1.02 4.31
C HIS A 85 8.09 1.36 5.12
N ALA A 86 8.51 2.63 5.12
CA ALA A 86 9.55 3.14 6.02
C ALA A 86 9.15 3.13 7.51
N GLU A 87 7.85 3.07 7.83
CA GLU A 87 7.37 3.06 9.22
C GLU A 87 7.56 1.71 9.92
N PHE A 88 7.77 0.62 9.16
CA PHE A 88 7.91 -0.73 9.72
C PHE A 88 9.09 -1.52 9.17
N MET A 89 9.68 -1.12 8.04
CA MET A 89 10.87 -1.78 7.49
C MET A 89 12.16 -1.18 8.07
N PRO A 90 13.21 -1.98 8.27
CA PRO A 90 14.51 -1.45 8.71
C PRO A 90 15.12 -0.57 7.61
N ALA A 91 15.79 0.51 8.01
CA ALA A 91 16.42 1.46 7.09
C ALA A 91 17.41 0.80 6.11
N SER A 92 18.08 -0.29 6.52
CA SER A 92 19.00 -1.06 5.67
C SER A 92 18.30 -1.81 4.51
N ALA A 93 16.98 -1.96 4.57
CA ALA A 93 16.17 -2.59 3.52
C ALA A 93 15.42 -1.55 2.65
N LEU A 94 15.72 -0.26 2.83
CA LEU A 94 15.08 0.84 2.13
C LEU A 94 16.07 1.59 1.20
N PRO A 95 15.59 2.15 0.08
CA PRO A 95 14.23 2.01 -0.45
C PRO A 95 14.01 0.61 -1.05
N THR A 96 12.77 0.13 -1.03
CA THR A 96 12.35 -1.10 -1.71
C THR A 96 11.13 -0.86 -2.58
N PHE A 97 11.11 -1.49 -3.75
CA PHE A 97 10.00 -1.42 -4.71
C PHE A 97 9.36 -2.80 -4.93
N ASN A 98 9.59 -3.72 -4.01
CA ASN A 98 9.12 -5.10 -4.05
C ASN A 98 7.95 -5.29 -3.08
N SER A 99 6.74 -5.49 -3.60
CA SER A 99 5.53 -5.66 -2.79
C SER A 99 5.64 -6.85 -1.82
N CYS A 100 6.24 -7.97 -2.22
CA CYS A 100 6.39 -9.13 -1.35
C CYS A 100 7.30 -8.83 -0.14
N ALA A 101 8.36 -8.03 -0.33
CA ALA A 101 9.20 -7.59 0.80
C ALA A 101 8.43 -6.66 1.76
N ILE A 102 7.58 -5.79 1.21
CA ILE A 102 6.71 -4.89 1.96
C ILE A 102 5.65 -5.68 2.74
N GLU A 103 4.98 -6.63 2.08
CA GLU A 103 3.97 -7.53 2.68
C GLU A 103 4.56 -8.37 3.81
N MET A 104 5.76 -8.94 3.63
CA MET A 104 6.44 -9.65 4.73
C MET A 104 6.84 -8.69 5.86
N GLY A 105 7.31 -7.49 5.50
CA GLY A 105 7.77 -6.48 6.45
C GLY A 105 6.67 -5.93 7.35
N VAL A 106 5.42 -5.88 6.87
CA VAL A 106 4.29 -5.29 7.61
C VAL A 106 4.04 -5.98 8.96
N THR A 107 4.46 -7.25 9.09
CA THR A 107 4.41 -8.02 10.35
C THR A 107 5.22 -7.39 11.48
N LYS A 108 6.13 -6.44 11.18
CA LYS A 108 6.91 -5.69 12.16
C LYS A 108 6.20 -4.41 12.65
N TRP A 109 5.08 -4.03 12.03
CA TRP A 109 4.30 -2.89 12.47
C TRP A 109 3.56 -3.25 13.78
N PRO A 110 3.81 -2.55 14.91
CA PRO A 110 3.27 -2.94 16.21
C PRO A 110 1.74 -2.90 16.34
N ASP A 111 1.05 -2.07 15.54
CA ASP A 111 -0.41 -1.92 15.61
C ASP A 111 -1.15 -2.86 14.63
N LEU A 112 -0.45 -3.84 14.04
CA LEU A 112 -1.07 -4.88 13.21
C LEU A 112 -1.94 -5.77 14.09
N ALA A 113 -3.21 -5.94 13.70
CA ALA A 113 -4.18 -6.79 14.38
C ALA A 113 -3.84 -8.29 14.32
#